data_AF-A0A9D5JX90-F1
#
_entry.id   AF-A0A9D5JX90-F1
#
_cell.length_a   1.000
_cell.length_b   1.000
_cell.length_c   1.000
_cell.angle_alpha   90.00
_cell.angle_beta   90.00
_cell.angle_gamma   90.00
#
_symmetry.space_group_name_H-M   'P 1'
#
loop_
_entity.id
_entity.type
_entity.pdbx_description
1 polymer ?
#
loop_
_entity_poly.entity_id
_entity_poly.type
_entity_poly.pdbx_seq_one_letter_code
_entity_poly.pdbx_strand_id
1 'polypeptide(L)'
;MEDAVKKQQTHLQATYNPMLFKTFAGALEAFFAQECPQLGGFRTRQVLVQAVLGMVNEFFPETSHLRQGQIQWVTVDKNETASYGKSMRNTRLKSVVLDLVRSKDIEERAAGKRLRQIKKEAAVRLFRQADNQGGCMTNAEVAILMKISPPTVGRYVHEHEFETGELIPRRGTIHDMGPTLTHKKPIIRKLFLEGKTVGEVSRETRHSPEAIHRYIRNFRQVLLCRQKGLDEKETAFAVKISKRLVLEYHALIEKFAEKNVVLESILQYVGKEL
;
A
#
# COMPACT_ATOMS: atom_id res chain seq x y z
N MET A 1 8.90 26.92 -51.39
CA MET A 1 9.36 25.72 -52.10
C MET A 1 10.43 25.09 -51.22
N GLU A 2 10.03 24.17 -50.36
CA GLU A 2 10.95 23.37 -49.56
C GLU A 2 10.54 21.92 -49.81
N ASP A 3 11.02 21.40 -50.94
CA ASP A 3 10.79 20.02 -51.36
C ASP A 3 11.50 19.09 -50.37
N ALA A 4 10.70 18.48 -49.48
CA ALA A 4 11.15 17.40 -48.63
C ALA A 4 11.58 16.22 -49.51
N VAL A 5 12.89 16.07 -49.72
CA VAL A 5 13.53 14.96 -50.41
C VAL A 5 13.05 13.64 -49.78
N LYS A 6 12.12 12.95 -50.45
CA LYS A 6 11.78 11.55 -50.15
C LYS A 6 13.02 10.71 -50.42
N LYS A 7 13.80 10.39 -49.38
CA LYS A 7 14.86 9.38 -49.46
C LYS A 7 14.26 8.09 -50.04
N GLN A 8 14.69 7.72 -51.24
CA GLN A 8 14.31 6.45 -51.88
C GLN A 8 14.76 5.30 -50.97
N GLN A 9 13.81 4.49 -50.49
CA GLN A 9 14.13 3.29 -49.73
C GLN A 9 14.85 2.29 -50.64
N THR A 10 15.91 1.68 -50.12
CA THR A 10 16.60 0.57 -50.82
C THR A 10 15.66 -0.64 -50.96
N HIS A 11 15.93 -1.51 -51.94
CA HIS A 11 15.19 -2.77 -52.10
C HIS A 11 15.12 -3.57 -50.79
N LEU A 12 16.24 -3.69 -50.07
CA LEU A 12 16.29 -4.36 -48.77
C LEU A 12 15.37 -3.68 -47.73
N GLN A 13 15.35 -2.35 -47.66
CA GLN A 13 14.46 -1.63 -46.75
C GLN A 13 12.98 -1.87 -47.09
N ALA A 14 12.62 -1.83 -48.38
CA ALA A 14 11.24 -2.08 -48.81
C ALA A 14 10.79 -3.53 -48.49
N THR A 15 11.66 -4.52 -48.66
CA THR A 15 11.35 -5.93 -48.39
C THR A 15 11.25 -6.23 -46.90
N TYR A 16 12.18 -5.72 -46.07
CA TYR A 16 12.32 -6.16 -44.68
C TYR A 16 11.68 -5.23 -43.65
N ASN A 17 11.55 -3.91 -43.91
CA ASN A 17 10.93 -3.00 -42.93
C ASN A 17 9.47 -3.37 -42.58
N PRO A 18 8.61 -3.84 -43.51
CA PRO A 18 7.27 -4.30 -43.17
C PRO A 18 7.25 -5.45 -42.16
N MET A 19 8.32 -6.27 -42.10
CA MET A 19 8.41 -7.38 -41.16
C MET A 19 8.48 -6.93 -39.70
N LEU A 20 8.96 -5.70 -39.42
CA LEU A 20 8.97 -5.12 -38.07
C LEU A 20 7.56 -4.95 -37.48
N PHE A 21 6.54 -4.83 -38.33
CA PHE A 21 5.14 -4.69 -37.91
C PHE A 21 4.44 -6.04 -37.66
N LYS A 22 5.08 -7.18 -37.96
CA LYS A 22 4.55 -8.53 -37.67
C LYS A 22 4.76 -8.91 -36.20
N THR A 23 4.28 -8.07 -35.31
CA THR A 23 4.37 -8.22 -33.86
C THR A 23 3.02 -7.85 -33.23
N PHE A 24 2.78 -8.22 -31.97
CA PHE A 24 1.59 -7.76 -31.26
C PHE A 24 1.51 -6.22 -31.22
N ALA A 25 2.66 -5.54 -31.07
CA ALA A 25 2.74 -4.09 -31.13
C ALA A 25 2.26 -3.51 -32.47
N GLY A 26 2.72 -4.10 -33.59
CA GLY A 26 2.30 -3.68 -34.93
C GLY A 26 0.84 -3.99 -35.22
N ALA A 27 0.33 -5.14 -34.76
CA ALA A 27 -1.09 -5.49 -34.86
C ALA A 27 -1.98 -4.52 -34.07
N LEU A 28 -1.57 -4.14 -32.84
CA LEU A 28 -2.30 -3.18 -32.01
C LEU A 28 -2.27 -1.76 -32.59
N GLU A 29 -1.15 -1.35 -33.20
CA GLU A 29 -1.08 -0.08 -33.94
C GLU A 29 -2.08 -0.05 -35.09
N ALA A 30 -2.11 -1.11 -35.90
CA ALA A 30 -3.03 -1.23 -37.02
C ALA A 30 -4.49 -1.20 -36.56
N PHE A 31 -4.80 -1.90 -35.46
CA PHE A 31 -6.12 -1.88 -34.83
C PHE A 31 -6.53 -0.45 -34.43
N PHE A 32 -5.67 0.28 -33.70
CA PHE A 32 -6.01 1.66 -33.33
C PHE A 32 -6.11 2.59 -34.54
N ALA A 33 -5.33 2.36 -35.59
CA ALA A 33 -5.42 3.15 -36.81
C ALA A 33 -6.75 2.95 -37.55
N GLN A 34 -7.29 1.72 -37.56
CA GLN A 34 -8.51 1.36 -38.29
C GLN A 34 -9.78 1.60 -37.47
N GLU A 35 -9.80 1.11 -36.23
CA GLU A 35 -11.00 1.07 -35.39
C GLU A 35 -11.11 2.27 -34.46
N CYS A 36 -10.00 2.95 -34.18
CA CYS A 36 -9.94 4.08 -33.25
C CYS A 36 -9.16 5.29 -33.79
N PRO A 37 -9.41 5.75 -35.03
CA PRO A 37 -8.64 6.84 -35.64
C PRO A 37 -8.69 8.15 -34.82
N GLN A 38 -9.74 8.33 -34.03
CA GLN A 38 -9.91 9.46 -33.10
C GLN A 38 -8.85 9.54 -31.99
N LEU A 39 -8.08 8.47 -31.74
CA LEU A 39 -6.96 8.48 -30.78
C LEU A 39 -5.75 9.28 -31.27
N GLY A 40 -5.79 9.77 -32.52
CA GLY A 40 -4.79 10.67 -33.10
C GLY A 40 -3.85 9.99 -34.09
N GLY A 41 -2.83 10.74 -34.52
CA GLY A 41 -1.85 10.29 -35.50
C GLY A 41 -0.91 9.21 -34.97
N PHE A 42 -0.05 8.71 -35.86
CA PHE A 42 0.88 7.61 -35.58
C PHE A 42 1.67 7.79 -34.27
N ARG A 43 2.22 8.98 -34.02
CA ARG A 43 2.99 9.25 -32.79
C ARG A 43 2.18 9.05 -31.51
N THR A 44 0.93 9.52 -31.46
CA THR A 44 0.06 9.36 -30.30
C THR A 44 -0.31 7.90 -30.08
N ARG A 45 -0.70 7.19 -31.15
CA ARG A 45 -1.03 5.75 -31.07
C ARG A 45 0.16 4.90 -30.63
N GLN A 46 1.38 5.23 -31.07
CA GLN A 46 2.59 4.53 -30.63
C GLN A 46 2.78 4.61 -29.11
N VAL A 47 2.55 5.78 -28.49
CA VAL A 47 2.61 5.92 -27.03
C VAL A 47 1.57 5.01 -26.35
N LEU A 48 0.35 4.94 -26.88
CA LEU A 48 -0.69 4.06 -26.35
C LEU A 48 -0.34 2.58 -26.51
N VAL A 49 0.18 2.17 -27.66
CA VAL A 49 0.64 0.79 -27.92
C VAL A 49 1.71 0.40 -26.91
N GLN A 50 2.72 1.25 -26.69
CA GLN A 50 3.77 0.98 -25.71
C GLN A 50 3.23 0.93 -24.28
N ALA A 51 2.26 1.78 -23.94
CA ALA A 51 1.59 1.72 -22.64
C ALA A 51 0.84 0.39 -22.44
N VAL A 52 0.10 -0.08 -23.46
CA VAL A 52 -0.61 -1.37 -23.41
C VAL A 52 0.39 -2.53 -23.31
N LEU A 53 1.49 -2.51 -24.05
CA LEU A 53 2.55 -3.52 -23.92
C LEU A 53 3.14 -3.54 -22.51
N GLY A 54 3.37 -2.37 -21.91
CA GLY A 54 3.79 -2.25 -20.51
C GLY A 54 2.81 -2.91 -19.55
N MET A 55 1.51 -2.67 -19.73
CA MET A 55 0.45 -3.31 -18.94
C MET A 55 0.40 -4.82 -19.15
N VAL A 56 0.56 -5.31 -20.38
CA VAL A 56 0.61 -6.75 -20.65
C VAL A 56 1.78 -7.38 -19.92
N ASN A 57 2.96 -6.80 -20.00
CA ASN A 57 4.16 -7.32 -19.32
C ASN A 57 4.02 -7.30 -17.79
N GLU A 58 3.36 -6.28 -17.22
CA GLU A 58 3.19 -6.17 -15.78
C GLU A 58 2.09 -7.10 -15.23
N PHE A 59 0.96 -7.23 -15.92
CA PHE A 59 -0.22 -7.95 -15.42
C PHE A 59 -0.38 -9.37 -16.00
N PHE A 60 0.33 -9.69 -17.07
CA PHE A 60 0.41 -11.03 -17.65
C PHE A 60 1.88 -11.46 -17.84
N PRO A 61 2.69 -11.47 -16.76
CA PRO A 61 4.06 -11.95 -16.83
C PRO A 61 4.07 -13.44 -17.16
N GLU A 62 5.21 -13.92 -17.65
CA GLU A 62 5.38 -15.33 -17.93
C GLU A 62 5.24 -16.16 -16.63
N THR A 63 4.26 -17.05 -16.59
CA THR A 63 3.92 -17.86 -15.39
C THR A 63 4.56 -19.25 -15.41
N SER A 64 5.33 -19.59 -16.45
CA SER A 64 6.03 -20.88 -16.63
C SER A 64 6.97 -21.22 -15.46
N HIS A 65 7.44 -20.21 -14.72
CA HIS A 65 8.35 -20.35 -13.60
C HIS A 65 7.68 -20.32 -12.21
N LEU A 66 6.35 -20.27 -12.13
CA LEU A 66 5.66 -20.35 -10.84
C LEU A 66 5.84 -21.74 -10.21
N ARG A 67 6.31 -21.76 -8.96
CA ARG A 67 6.45 -23.00 -8.19
C ARG A 67 5.09 -23.48 -7.70
N GLN A 68 4.99 -24.76 -7.37
CA GLN A 68 3.77 -25.33 -6.79
C GLN A 68 3.32 -24.52 -5.56
N GLY A 69 2.05 -24.13 -5.55
CA GLY A 69 1.45 -23.35 -4.46
C GLY A 69 1.72 -21.85 -4.49
N GLN A 70 2.45 -21.35 -5.51
CA GLN A 70 2.52 -19.93 -5.82
C GLN A 70 1.35 -19.48 -6.69
N ILE A 71 0.94 -18.23 -6.52
CA ILE A 71 -0.10 -17.60 -7.35
C ILE A 71 0.34 -16.20 -7.76
N GLN A 72 -0.06 -15.78 -8.96
CA GLN A 72 -0.04 -14.38 -9.34
C GLN A 72 -1.30 -13.69 -8.81
N TRP A 73 -1.15 -12.51 -8.20
CA TRP A 73 -2.25 -11.74 -7.66
C TRP A 73 -2.10 -10.26 -8.01
N VAL A 74 -3.21 -9.58 -8.29
CA VAL A 74 -3.23 -8.13 -8.52
C VAL A 74 -3.71 -7.43 -7.26
N THR A 75 -2.91 -6.52 -6.74
CA THR A 75 -3.20 -5.74 -5.54
C THR A 75 -2.96 -4.25 -5.78
N VAL A 76 -3.08 -3.42 -4.77
CA VAL A 76 -2.85 -1.96 -4.87
C VAL A 76 -1.36 -1.65 -4.90
N ASP A 77 -0.92 -0.71 -5.71
CA ASP A 77 0.47 -0.23 -5.71
C ASP A 77 0.81 0.44 -4.37
N LYS A 78 1.97 0.12 -3.79
CA LYS A 78 2.42 0.66 -2.50
C LYS A 78 2.57 2.18 -2.53
N ASN A 79 2.99 2.74 -3.65
CA ASN A 79 3.17 4.19 -3.83
C ASN A 79 1.87 4.89 -4.27
N GLU A 80 0.75 4.16 -4.31
CA GLU A 80 -0.54 4.79 -4.55
C GLU A 80 -0.91 5.73 -3.39
N THR A 81 -1.44 6.89 -3.76
CA THR A 81 -1.96 7.91 -2.87
C THR A 81 -3.38 7.57 -2.41
N ALA A 82 -3.58 7.63 -1.10
CA ALA A 82 -4.91 7.62 -0.52
C ALA A 82 -5.59 8.97 -0.73
N SER A 83 -6.78 8.95 -1.33
CA SER A 83 -7.66 10.11 -1.42
C SER A 83 -9.07 9.70 -0.96
N TYR A 84 -9.73 10.58 -0.22
CA TYR A 84 -11.09 10.34 0.27
C TYR A 84 -12.05 10.15 -0.92
N GLY A 85 -12.78 9.04 -0.94
CA GLY A 85 -13.71 8.72 -2.03
C GLY A 85 -13.06 8.18 -3.31
N LYS A 86 -11.74 7.98 -3.34
CA LYS A 86 -11.06 7.37 -4.50
C LYS A 86 -11.50 5.91 -4.65
N SER A 87 -12.20 5.62 -5.74
CA SER A 87 -12.68 4.26 -6.04
C SER A 87 -11.52 3.37 -6.50
N MET A 88 -11.72 2.05 -6.42
CA MET A 88 -10.73 1.08 -6.90
C MET A 88 -10.43 1.25 -8.40
N ARG A 89 -11.42 1.72 -9.18
CA ARG A 89 -11.26 2.02 -10.62
C ARG A 89 -10.16 3.06 -10.89
N ASN A 90 -9.95 3.98 -9.97
CA ASN A 90 -8.95 5.04 -10.09
C ASN A 90 -7.67 4.74 -9.30
N THR A 91 -7.56 3.54 -8.73
CA THR A 91 -6.43 3.12 -7.89
C THR A 91 -5.43 2.36 -8.74
N ARG A 92 -4.18 2.79 -8.75
CA ARG A 92 -3.04 2.11 -9.38
C ARG A 92 -2.88 0.73 -8.76
N LEU A 93 -2.83 -0.27 -9.62
CA LEU A 93 -2.67 -1.66 -9.25
C LEU A 93 -1.25 -2.13 -9.54
N LYS A 94 -0.85 -3.20 -8.86
CA LYS A 94 0.44 -3.87 -8.99
C LYS A 94 0.24 -5.38 -9.01
N SER A 95 0.86 -6.07 -9.95
CA SER A 95 0.91 -7.53 -9.94
C SER A 95 2.04 -8.04 -9.05
N VAL A 96 1.77 -9.07 -8.26
CA VAL A 96 2.71 -9.69 -7.31
C VAL A 96 2.57 -11.21 -7.36
N VAL A 97 3.65 -11.94 -7.02
CA VAL A 97 3.64 -13.39 -6.85
C VAL A 97 3.63 -13.74 -5.37
N LEU A 98 2.71 -14.60 -4.94
CA LEU A 98 2.49 -14.93 -3.53
C LEU A 98 2.62 -16.44 -3.30
N ASP A 99 3.30 -16.83 -2.21
CA ASP A 99 3.38 -18.21 -1.75
C ASP A 99 2.13 -18.53 -0.93
N LEU A 100 1.05 -18.92 -1.60
CA LEU A 100 -0.21 -19.27 -0.95
C LEU A 100 -0.06 -20.57 -0.14
N VAL A 101 0.56 -21.59 -0.73
CA VAL A 101 0.81 -22.89 -0.09
C VAL A 101 2.28 -23.26 -0.27
N ARG A 102 3.02 -23.43 0.83
CA ARG A 102 4.42 -23.91 0.78
C ARG A 102 4.51 -25.36 1.22
N SER A 103 5.50 -26.10 0.70
CA SER A 103 5.82 -27.45 1.18
C SER A 103 6.04 -27.49 2.69
N LYS A 104 6.72 -26.47 3.25
CA LYS A 104 6.90 -26.32 4.70
C LYS A 104 5.59 -26.23 5.48
N ASP A 105 4.55 -25.59 4.92
CA ASP A 105 3.25 -25.51 5.59
C ASP A 105 2.59 -26.91 5.69
N ILE A 106 2.83 -27.77 4.70
CA ILE A 106 2.37 -29.17 4.67
C ILE A 106 3.15 -30.00 5.69
N GLU A 107 4.47 -29.90 5.70
CA GLU A 107 5.36 -30.59 6.66
C GLU A 107 5.01 -30.24 8.10
N GLU A 108 4.87 -28.95 8.41
CA GLU A 108 4.49 -28.49 9.75
C GLU A 108 3.09 -28.97 10.14
N ARG A 109 2.16 -29.02 9.18
CA ARG A 109 0.82 -29.57 9.44
C ARG A 109 0.89 -31.06 9.76
N ALA A 110 1.67 -31.82 9.01
CA ALA A 110 1.89 -33.25 9.24
C ALA A 110 2.56 -33.51 10.60
N ALA A 111 3.48 -32.63 11.02
CA ALA A 111 4.12 -32.67 12.33
C ALA A 111 3.20 -32.23 13.51
N GLY A 112 1.92 -31.95 13.26
CA GLY A 112 0.93 -31.65 14.29
C GLY A 112 0.73 -30.17 14.62
N LYS A 113 1.40 -29.24 13.90
CA LYS A 113 1.18 -27.80 14.10
C LYS A 113 -0.29 -27.45 13.88
N ARG A 114 -0.86 -26.65 14.78
CA ARG A 114 -2.28 -26.26 14.72
C ARG A 114 -2.54 -25.43 13.47
N LEU A 115 -3.61 -25.75 12.73
CA LEU A 115 -3.99 -25.06 11.49
C LEU A 115 -4.11 -23.54 11.64
N ARG A 116 -4.59 -23.07 12.80
CA ARG A 116 -4.69 -21.64 13.13
C ARG A 116 -3.33 -20.93 13.03
N GLN A 117 -2.26 -21.57 13.52
CA GLN A 117 -0.92 -20.99 13.53
C GLN A 117 -0.36 -20.92 12.11
N ILE A 118 -0.54 -21.98 11.30
CA ILE A 118 -0.18 -22.00 9.88
C ILE A 118 -0.91 -20.89 9.12
N LYS A 119 -2.21 -20.69 9.38
CA LYS A 119 -2.99 -19.59 8.79
C LYS A 119 -2.48 -18.21 9.20
N LYS A 120 -2.15 -18.02 10.49
CA LYS A 120 -1.59 -16.75 10.98
C LYS A 120 -0.27 -16.42 10.25
N GLU A 121 0.63 -17.39 10.16
CA GLU A 121 1.92 -17.22 9.48
C GLU A 121 1.76 -17.00 7.97
N ALA A 122 0.83 -17.71 7.33
CA ALA A 122 0.50 -17.50 5.93
C ALA A 122 -0.04 -16.10 5.67
N ALA A 123 -0.98 -15.59 6.49
CA ALA A 123 -1.51 -14.24 6.34
C ALA A 123 -0.40 -13.17 6.40
N VAL A 124 0.50 -13.28 7.40
CA VAL A 124 1.64 -12.37 7.56
C VAL A 124 2.60 -12.47 6.37
N ARG A 125 2.89 -13.69 5.90
CA ARG A 125 3.73 -13.93 4.73
C ARG A 125 3.18 -13.25 3.48
N LEU A 126 1.88 -13.39 3.21
CA LEU A 126 1.23 -12.79 2.03
C LEU A 126 1.38 -11.26 2.03
N PHE A 127 1.14 -10.58 3.17
CA PHE A 127 1.35 -9.13 3.27
C PHE A 127 2.81 -8.73 3.00
N ARG A 128 3.77 -9.46 3.59
CA ARG A 128 5.20 -9.16 3.40
C ARG A 128 5.66 -9.38 1.96
N GLN A 129 5.22 -10.47 1.32
CA GLN A 129 5.57 -10.76 -0.07
C GLN A 129 5.00 -9.73 -1.03
N ALA A 130 3.76 -9.29 -0.82
CA ALA A 130 3.19 -8.19 -1.59
C ALA A 130 4.01 -6.90 -1.39
N ASP A 131 4.31 -6.52 -0.14
CA ASP A 131 5.06 -5.29 0.16
C ASP A 131 6.47 -5.29 -0.48
N ASN A 132 7.16 -6.43 -0.42
CA ASN A 132 8.49 -6.58 -1.04
C ASN A 132 8.48 -6.43 -2.57
N GLN A 133 7.32 -6.63 -3.20
CA GLN A 133 7.13 -6.48 -4.65
C GLN A 133 6.45 -5.15 -5.02
N GLY A 134 6.35 -4.22 -4.07
CA GLY A 134 5.71 -2.92 -4.27
C GLY A 134 4.18 -2.97 -4.30
N GLY A 135 3.57 -4.06 -3.84
CA GLY A 135 2.14 -4.22 -3.65
C GLY A 135 1.69 -3.94 -2.21
N CYS A 136 0.42 -3.63 -2.01
CA CYS A 136 -0.14 -3.30 -0.71
C CYS A 136 -1.53 -3.91 -0.52
N MET A 137 -1.56 -5.09 0.10
CA MET A 137 -2.79 -5.87 0.24
C MET A 137 -3.69 -5.35 1.36
N THR A 138 -4.98 -5.56 1.18
CA THR A 138 -6.03 -5.40 2.19
C THR A 138 -6.30 -6.71 2.93
N ASN A 139 -6.90 -6.62 4.13
CA ASN A 139 -7.38 -7.80 4.85
C ASN A 139 -8.43 -8.59 4.03
N ALA A 140 -9.16 -7.92 3.13
CA ALA A 140 -10.17 -8.55 2.29
C ALA A 140 -9.55 -9.45 1.21
N GLU A 141 -8.47 -9.00 0.57
CA GLU A 141 -7.75 -9.82 -0.43
C GLU A 141 -7.19 -11.09 0.20
N VAL A 142 -6.48 -10.95 1.33
CA VAL A 142 -5.93 -12.11 2.06
C VAL A 142 -7.05 -13.05 2.52
N ALA A 143 -8.20 -12.52 2.95
CA ALA A 143 -9.35 -13.30 3.33
C ALA A 143 -9.93 -14.13 2.16
N ILE A 144 -10.01 -13.54 0.96
CA ILE A 144 -10.46 -14.23 -0.26
C ILE A 144 -9.49 -15.36 -0.64
N LEU A 145 -8.18 -15.08 -0.59
CA LEU A 145 -7.14 -16.06 -0.90
C LEU A 145 -7.17 -17.25 0.06
N MET A 146 -7.31 -16.98 1.35
CA MET A 146 -7.28 -17.99 2.40
C MET A 146 -8.65 -18.62 2.71
N LYS A 147 -9.72 -18.17 2.03
CA LYS A 147 -11.11 -18.59 2.27
C LYS A 147 -11.54 -18.45 3.74
N ILE A 148 -11.25 -17.29 4.33
CA ILE A 148 -11.64 -16.90 5.70
C ILE A 148 -12.28 -15.51 5.70
N SER A 149 -12.66 -14.98 6.86
CA SER A 149 -13.24 -13.64 6.97
C SER A 149 -12.17 -12.55 7.15
N PRO A 150 -12.35 -11.33 6.62
CA PRO A 150 -11.43 -10.21 6.85
C PRO A 150 -11.17 -9.88 8.32
N PRO A 151 -12.17 -9.95 9.24
CA PRO A 151 -11.93 -9.81 10.68
C PRO A 151 -10.98 -10.87 11.25
N THR A 152 -11.01 -12.11 10.73
CA THR A 152 -10.10 -13.18 11.15
C THR A 152 -8.67 -12.88 10.75
N VAL A 153 -8.46 -12.41 9.50
CA VAL A 153 -7.14 -11.92 9.04
C VAL A 153 -6.65 -10.79 9.94
N GLY A 154 -7.50 -9.80 10.22
CA GLY A 154 -7.17 -8.69 11.11
C GLY A 154 -6.71 -9.14 12.50
N ARG A 155 -7.36 -10.17 13.06
CA ARG A 155 -6.97 -10.78 14.35
C ARG A 155 -5.61 -11.46 14.29
N TYR A 156 -5.35 -12.25 13.25
CA TYR A 156 -4.04 -12.89 13.05
C TYR A 156 -2.91 -11.89 12.94
N VAL A 157 -3.13 -10.81 12.17
CA VAL A 157 -2.15 -9.73 12.06
C VAL A 157 -1.94 -9.06 13.41
N HIS A 158 -3.02 -8.71 14.13
CA HIS A 158 -2.88 -8.05 15.43
C HIS A 158 -2.14 -8.90 16.46
N GLU A 159 -2.43 -10.20 16.52
CA GLU A 159 -1.70 -11.14 17.39
C GLU A 159 -0.23 -11.24 17.01
N HIS A 160 0.10 -11.20 15.71
CA HIS A 160 1.50 -11.21 15.25
C HIS A 160 2.21 -9.91 15.63
N GLU A 161 1.57 -8.77 15.38
CA GLU A 161 2.10 -7.45 15.75
C GLU A 161 2.32 -7.32 17.26
N PHE A 162 1.43 -7.92 18.07
CA PHE A 162 1.55 -7.93 19.52
C PHE A 162 2.69 -8.83 20.02
N GLU A 163 2.81 -10.05 19.48
CA GLU A 163 3.85 -11.01 19.88
C GLU A 163 5.26 -10.57 19.46
N THR A 164 5.40 -9.93 18.29
CA THR A 164 6.71 -9.59 17.72
C THR A 164 7.09 -8.12 17.88
N GLY A 165 6.13 -7.23 18.13
CA GLY A 165 6.33 -5.78 18.10
C GLY A 165 6.54 -5.20 16.69
N GLU A 166 6.51 -6.04 15.65
CA GLU A 166 6.71 -5.64 14.26
C GLU A 166 5.37 -5.35 13.57
N LEU A 167 5.25 -4.19 12.92
CA LEU A 167 4.05 -3.82 12.18
C LEU A 167 4.01 -4.48 10.81
N ILE A 168 2.83 -4.98 10.43
CA ILE A 168 2.64 -5.65 9.14
C ILE A 168 2.25 -4.64 8.05
N PRO A 169 2.92 -4.68 6.87
CA PRO A 169 2.64 -3.77 5.76
C PRO A 169 1.34 -4.14 5.03
N ARG A 170 0.22 -3.71 5.59
CA ARG A 170 -1.12 -3.80 4.97
C ARG A 170 -1.58 -2.42 4.50
N ARG A 171 -2.54 -2.35 3.58
CA ARG A 171 -3.09 -1.10 3.02
C ARG A 171 -3.56 -0.12 4.09
N GLY A 172 -4.23 -0.61 5.13
CA GLY A 172 -4.66 0.23 6.25
C GLY A 172 -3.49 0.90 7.01
N THR A 173 -2.33 0.22 7.07
CA THR A 173 -1.12 0.72 7.73
C THR A 173 -0.35 1.66 6.77
N ILE A 174 -0.05 1.24 5.55
CA ILE A 174 0.78 2.02 4.61
C ILE A 174 0.05 3.29 4.15
N HIS A 175 -1.23 3.20 3.81
CA HIS A 175 -2.02 4.30 3.25
C HIS A 175 -2.88 5.04 4.29
N ASP A 176 -2.72 4.69 5.57
CA ASP A 176 -3.52 5.23 6.68
C ASP A 176 -5.05 5.22 6.45
N MET A 177 -5.57 4.18 5.82
CA MET A 177 -6.99 4.10 5.42
C MET A 177 -7.93 3.65 6.56
N GLY A 178 -7.54 3.84 7.82
CA GLY A 178 -8.26 3.37 9.00
C GLY A 178 -8.77 4.49 9.90
N PRO A 179 -10.06 4.48 10.31
CA PRO A 179 -10.60 5.44 11.29
C PRO A 179 -10.14 5.15 12.73
N THR A 180 -9.43 4.05 12.97
CA THR A 180 -9.09 3.55 14.32
C THR A 180 -7.63 3.85 14.66
N LEU A 181 -7.33 4.18 15.92
CA LEU A 181 -5.96 4.38 16.44
C LEU A 181 -5.16 3.08 16.55
N THR A 182 -5.70 1.90 16.22
CA THR A 182 -5.04 0.61 16.49
C THR A 182 -3.63 0.51 15.90
N HIS A 183 -3.43 0.97 14.66
CA HIS A 183 -2.11 1.02 14.02
C HIS A 183 -1.35 2.34 14.29
N LYS A 184 -2.02 3.36 14.83
CA LYS A 184 -1.43 4.68 15.16
C LYS A 184 -0.83 4.73 16.57
N LYS A 185 -1.36 3.93 17.50
CA LYS A 185 -0.89 3.83 18.89
C LYS A 185 0.60 3.49 18.99
N PRO A 186 1.15 2.50 18.23
CA PRO A 186 2.57 2.22 18.25
C PRO A 186 3.43 3.40 17.78
N ILE A 187 2.97 4.17 16.79
CA ILE A 187 3.69 5.35 16.28
C ILE A 187 3.78 6.42 17.37
N ILE A 188 2.64 6.77 17.98
CA ILE A 188 2.58 7.76 19.06
C ILE A 188 3.42 7.30 20.25
N ARG A 189 3.36 6.02 20.62
CA ARG A 189 4.20 5.45 21.68
C ARG A 189 5.69 5.57 21.34
N LYS A 190 6.12 5.19 20.14
CA LYS A 190 7.54 5.28 19.75
C LYS A 190 8.07 6.71 19.76
N LEU A 191 7.26 7.67 19.31
CA LEU A 191 7.64 9.08 19.29
C LEU A 191 7.70 9.70 20.69
N PHE A 192 6.62 9.56 21.47
CA PHE A 192 6.45 10.30 22.72
C PHE A 192 6.89 9.53 23.97
N LEU A 193 6.90 8.19 23.94
CA LEU A 193 7.31 7.35 25.06
C LEU A 193 8.77 6.87 24.93
N GLU A 194 9.17 6.47 23.72
CA GLU A 194 10.51 5.95 23.45
C GLU A 194 11.46 7.06 22.94
N GLY A 195 10.96 8.27 22.66
CA GLY A 195 11.78 9.41 22.22
C GLY A 195 12.39 9.25 20.82
N LYS A 196 11.88 8.34 20.00
CA LYS A 196 12.43 8.06 18.67
C LYS A 196 12.16 9.21 17.70
N THR A 197 13.07 9.38 16.75
CA THR A 197 12.95 10.36 15.66
C THR A 197 11.89 9.93 14.64
N VAL A 198 11.35 10.89 13.88
CA VAL A 198 10.40 10.60 12.77
C VAL A 198 11.00 9.61 11.76
N GLY A 199 12.30 9.72 11.48
CA GLY A 199 13.02 8.82 10.56
C GLY A 199 13.08 7.38 11.06
N GLU A 200 13.40 7.16 12.34
CA GLU A 200 13.41 5.83 12.96
C GLU A 200 12.01 5.23 12.98
N VAL A 201 11.01 6.02 13.39
CA VAL A 201 9.62 5.57 13.43
C VAL A 201 9.09 5.28 12.02
N SER A 202 9.47 6.07 11.01
CA SER A 202 9.14 5.79 9.61
C SER A 202 9.68 4.44 9.15
N ARG A 203 10.96 4.16 9.43
CA ARG A 203 11.60 2.87 9.07
C ARG A 203 10.96 1.70 9.80
N GLU A 204 10.75 1.82 11.10
CA GLU A 204 10.20 0.73 11.92
C GLU A 204 8.72 0.47 11.68
N THR A 205 7.95 1.50 11.35
CA THR A 205 6.49 1.41 11.18
C THR A 205 6.05 1.36 9.73
N ARG A 206 6.98 1.53 8.78
CA ARG A 206 6.73 1.59 7.33
C ARG A 206 5.69 2.64 6.93
N HIS A 207 5.62 3.75 7.66
CA HIS A 207 4.77 4.91 7.33
C HIS A 207 5.62 6.00 6.68
N SER A 208 5.00 6.77 5.79
CA SER A 208 5.63 7.97 5.25
C SER A 208 5.81 9.01 6.36
N PRO A 209 6.88 9.85 6.30
CA PRO A 209 7.05 10.95 7.23
C PRO A 209 5.81 11.86 7.32
N GLU A 210 5.15 12.14 6.19
CA GLU A 210 3.93 12.96 6.13
C GLU A 210 2.77 12.35 6.92
N ALA A 211 2.61 11.02 6.85
CA ALA A 211 1.60 10.32 7.65
C ALA A 211 1.91 10.44 9.15
N ILE A 212 3.20 10.31 9.52
CA ILE A 212 3.65 10.46 10.91
C ILE A 212 3.41 11.88 11.42
N HIS A 213 3.77 12.90 10.64
CA HIS A 213 3.50 14.31 10.98
C HIS A 213 2.02 14.58 11.19
N ARG A 214 1.14 13.99 10.39
CA ARG A 214 -0.32 14.09 10.59
C ARG A 214 -0.74 13.52 11.95
N TYR A 215 -0.18 12.40 12.39
CA TYR A 215 -0.48 11.83 13.71
C TYR A 215 0.03 12.69 14.85
N ILE A 216 1.25 13.22 14.73
CA ILE A 216 1.82 14.17 15.70
C ILE A 216 0.90 15.39 15.83
N ARG A 217 0.47 15.97 14.71
CA ARG A 217 -0.42 17.14 14.69
C ARG A 217 -1.75 16.83 15.38
N ASN A 218 -2.42 15.74 15.01
CA ASN A 218 -3.71 15.39 15.59
C ASN A 218 -3.59 15.08 17.09
N PHE A 219 -2.54 14.37 17.52
CA PHE A 219 -2.28 14.09 18.94
C PHE A 219 -2.09 15.39 19.73
N ARG A 220 -1.28 16.33 19.22
CA ARG A 220 -1.06 17.65 19.85
C ARG A 220 -2.32 18.47 19.97
N GLN A 221 -3.14 18.51 18.90
CA GLN A 221 -4.38 19.27 18.91
C GLN A 221 -5.38 18.71 19.94
N VAL A 222 -5.52 17.38 20.03
CA VAL A 222 -6.39 16.76 21.05
C VAL A 222 -5.87 17.01 22.47
N LEU A 223 -4.55 16.95 22.69
CA LEU A 223 -3.95 17.27 23.99
C LEU A 223 -4.24 18.72 24.42
N LEU A 224 -4.09 19.67 23.50
CA LEU A 224 -4.38 21.09 23.75
C LEU A 224 -5.86 21.34 24.06
N CYS A 225 -6.77 20.71 23.30
CA CYS A 225 -8.21 20.78 23.57
C CYS A 225 -8.56 20.25 24.98
N ARG A 226 -7.93 19.13 25.38
CA ARG A 226 -8.10 18.59 26.74
C ARG A 226 -7.62 19.56 27.82
N GLN A 227 -6.48 20.20 27.63
CA GLN A 227 -5.95 21.19 28.60
C GLN A 227 -6.84 22.43 28.72
N LYS A 228 -7.49 22.83 27.63
CA LYS A 228 -8.46 23.93 27.61
C LYS A 228 -9.84 23.56 28.14
N GLY A 229 -10.06 22.29 28.53
CA GLY A 229 -11.32 21.82 29.09
C GLY A 229 -12.45 21.66 28.07
N LEU A 230 -12.14 21.53 26.76
CA LEU A 230 -13.16 21.29 25.73
C LEU A 230 -13.74 19.89 25.88
N ASP A 231 -15.04 19.75 25.60
CA ASP A 231 -15.71 18.45 25.55
C ASP A 231 -15.31 17.63 24.31
N GLU A 232 -15.72 16.36 24.22
CA GLU A 232 -15.29 15.51 23.09
C GLU A 232 -15.95 15.90 21.76
N LYS A 233 -17.11 16.56 21.77
CA LYS A 233 -17.78 17.04 20.56
C LYS A 233 -17.10 18.30 20.03
N GLU A 234 -16.78 19.24 20.92
CA GLU A 234 -16.01 20.46 20.63
C GLU A 234 -14.62 20.11 20.13
N THR A 235 -13.95 19.14 20.78
CA THR A 235 -12.65 18.63 20.33
C THR A 235 -12.75 17.97 18.96
N ALA A 236 -13.77 17.15 18.71
CA ALA A 236 -13.99 16.52 17.41
C ALA A 236 -14.18 17.57 16.29
N PHE A 237 -14.95 18.62 16.59
CA PHE A 237 -15.19 19.73 15.67
C PHE A 237 -13.91 20.53 15.39
N ALA A 238 -13.17 20.91 16.44
CA ALA A 238 -11.95 21.70 16.33
C ALA A 238 -10.83 20.97 15.56
N VAL A 239 -10.67 19.67 15.82
CA VAL A 239 -9.61 18.83 15.22
C VAL A 239 -10.04 18.21 13.89
N LYS A 240 -11.33 18.33 13.52
CA LYS A 240 -11.94 17.73 12.32
C LYS A 240 -11.72 16.21 12.24
N ILE A 241 -11.92 15.53 13.37
CA ILE A 241 -11.84 14.07 13.47
C ILE A 241 -13.11 13.51 14.11
N SER A 242 -13.37 12.21 13.92
CA SER A 242 -14.56 11.60 14.51
C SER A 242 -14.52 11.62 16.04
N LYS A 243 -15.68 11.76 16.69
CA LYS A 243 -15.81 11.67 18.16
C LYS A 243 -15.19 10.37 18.72
N ARG A 244 -15.36 9.26 18.00
CA ARG A 244 -14.73 7.98 18.36
C ARG A 244 -13.21 8.10 18.42
N LEU A 245 -12.59 8.77 17.44
CA LEU A 245 -11.15 8.95 17.40
C LEU A 245 -10.65 9.84 18.56
N VAL A 246 -11.40 10.89 18.91
CA VAL A 246 -11.12 11.75 20.08
C VAL A 246 -11.09 10.93 21.37
N LEU A 247 -12.10 10.09 21.60
CA LEU A 247 -12.15 9.19 22.77
C LEU A 247 -10.96 8.23 22.81
N GLU A 248 -10.58 7.66 21.66
CA GLU A 248 -9.41 6.79 21.59
C GLU A 248 -8.10 7.54 21.92
N TYR A 249 -8.00 8.83 21.56
CA TYR A 249 -6.87 9.69 21.92
C TYR A 249 -6.86 10.05 23.41
N HIS A 250 -8.01 10.37 23.99
CA HIS A 250 -8.11 10.64 25.44
C HIS A 250 -7.68 9.44 26.28
N ALA A 251 -8.15 8.23 25.94
CA ALA A 251 -7.72 7.00 26.60
C ALA A 251 -6.22 6.73 26.44
N LEU A 252 -5.63 7.15 25.30
CA LEU A 252 -4.19 7.04 25.08
C LEU A 252 -3.41 8.05 25.95
N ILE A 253 -3.90 9.29 26.06
CA ILE A 253 -3.32 10.35 26.90
C ILE A 253 -3.36 9.95 28.39
N GLU A 254 -4.47 9.39 28.86
CA GLU A 254 -4.58 8.90 30.25
C GLU A 254 -3.55 7.81 30.56
N LYS A 255 -3.38 6.85 29.66
CA LYS A 255 -2.34 5.82 29.79
C LYS A 255 -0.92 6.38 29.79
N PHE A 256 -0.69 7.53 29.16
CA PHE A 256 0.60 8.21 29.21
C PHE A 256 0.79 8.98 30.52
N ALA A 257 -0.27 9.63 31.02
CA ALA A 257 -0.27 10.30 32.32
C ALA A 257 0.02 9.32 33.48
N GLU A 258 -0.62 8.15 33.48
CA GLU A 258 -0.41 7.09 34.49
C GLU A 258 1.03 6.55 34.53
N LYS A 259 1.76 6.62 33.41
CA LYS A 259 3.14 6.11 33.32
C LYS A 259 4.21 7.11 33.75
N ASN A 260 3.82 8.23 34.39
CA ASN A 260 4.72 9.33 34.75
C ASN A 260 5.59 9.81 33.58
N VAL A 261 5.06 9.72 32.36
CA VAL A 261 5.67 10.36 31.21
C VAL A 261 5.42 11.84 31.41
N VAL A 262 6.51 12.58 31.58
CA VAL A 262 6.48 14.02 31.81
C VAL A 262 5.67 14.66 30.67
N LEU A 263 4.39 14.97 30.91
CA LEU A 263 3.53 15.68 29.96
C LEU A 263 4.17 17.03 29.57
N GLU A 264 5.03 17.57 30.44
CA GLU A 264 5.91 18.71 30.19
C GLU A 264 7.02 18.44 29.15
N SER A 265 7.54 17.21 28.97
CA SER A 265 8.54 16.90 27.93
C SER A 265 7.91 16.79 26.54
N ILE A 266 6.65 16.33 26.48
CA ILE A 266 5.78 16.38 25.29
C ILE A 266 5.52 17.84 24.87
N LEU A 267 5.41 18.75 25.85
CA LEU A 267 5.31 20.19 25.64
C LEU A 267 6.68 20.85 25.35
N GLN A 268 7.82 20.36 25.83
CA GLN A 268 9.13 20.92 25.45
C GLN A 268 9.52 20.64 23.99
N TYR A 269 8.93 19.64 23.34
CA TYR A 269 9.02 19.51 21.88
C TYR A 269 8.30 20.67 21.13
N VAL A 270 7.59 21.56 21.82
CA VAL A 270 7.02 22.80 21.26
C VAL A 270 8.12 23.81 20.91
N GLY A 271 9.32 23.69 21.48
CA GLY A 271 10.42 24.66 21.30
C GLY A 271 11.58 24.22 20.41
N LYS A 272 11.64 22.96 19.96
CA LYS A 272 12.64 22.55 18.96
C LYS A 272 12.04 22.77 17.57
N GLU A 273 12.66 23.72 16.86
CA GLU A 273 12.28 24.15 15.52
C GLU A 273 11.94 22.99 14.58
N LEU A 274 10.96 23.29 13.72
CA LEU A 274 10.45 22.49 12.61
C LEU A 274 11.55 22.12 11.60
#